data_AF-A0A5B0HL22-F1
#
_entry.id   AF-A0A5B0HL22-F1
#
_cell.length_a   1.000
_cell.length_b   1.000
_cell.length_c   1.000
_cell.angle_alpha   90.00
_cell.angle_beta   90.00
_cell.angle_gamma   90.00
#
_symmetry.space_group_name_H-M   'P 1'
#
loop_
_entity.id
_entity.type
_entity.pdbx_description
1 polymer ?
#
loop_
_entity_poly.entity_id
_entity_poly.type
_entity_poly.pdbx_seq_one_letter_code
_entity_poly.pdbx_strand_id
1 'polypeptide(L)'
;MNVKQIVQLMGGRNAVSRLTGVPPHYVSQMQSQHRLADHYLRFFIALRPELEWAVLLGDDYCRFIPLINDKALTRLRNGRKNGRIKHKKSPKPIDNVNRLASE
;
A
#
# COMPACT_ATOMS: atom_id res chain seq x y z
N MET A 1 5.02 4.57 -18.46
CA MET A 1 4.56 4.53 -17.06
C MET A 1 3.56 5.65 -16.74
N ASN A 2 2.45 5.33 -16.05
CA ASN A 2 1.43 6.31 -15.66
C ASN A 2 1.61 6.82 -14.21
N VAL A 3 2.57 7.72 -14.02
CA VAL A 3 2.91 8.27 -12.67
C VAL A 3 1.74 8.99 -12.03
N LYS A 4 0.94 9.74 -12.80
CA LYS A 4 -0.23 10.45 -12.27
C LYS A 4 -1.23 9.48 -11.65
N GLN A 5 -1.53 8.39 -12.33
CA GLN A 5 -2.44 7.35 -11.84
C GLN A 5 -1.84 6.59 -10.65
N ILE A 6 -0.53 6.28 -10.66
CA ILE A 6 0.15 5.67 -9.51
C ILE A 6 -0.02 6.55 -8.26
N VAL A 7 0.30 7.84 -8.36
CA VAL A 7 0.17 8.79 -7.25
C VAL A 7 -1.27 8.88 -6.76
N GLN A 8 -2.25 8.92 -7.66
CA GLN A 8 -3.67 8.93 -7.29
C GLN A 8 -4.08 7.66 -6.54
N LEU A 9 -3.67 6.49 -7.02
CA LEU A 9 -3.93 5.20 -6.37
C LEU A 9 -3.21 5.05 -5.02
N MET A 10 -2.12 5.77 -4.79
CA MET A 10 -1.46 5.85 -3.48
C MET A 10 -2.16 6.81 -2.49
N GLY A 11 -3.29 7.41 -2.87
CA GLY A 11 -4.01 8.37 -2.02
C GLY A 11 -3.65 9.84 -2.32
N GLY A 12 -3.01 10.09 -3.45
CA GLY A 12 -2.67 11.43 -3.93
C GLY A 12 -1.35 11.97 -3.38
N ARG A 13 -1.03 13.20 -3.80
CA ARG A 13 0.25 13.86 -3.57
C ARG A 13 0.64 13.97 -2.08
N ASN A 14 -0.29 14.34 -1.21
CA ASN A 14 -0.01 14.45 0.23
C ASN A 14 0.20 13.09 0.91
N ALA A 15 -0.44 12.03 0.41
CA ALA A 15 -0.20 10.68 0.91
C ALA A 15 1.17 10.17 0.46
N VAL A 16 1.49 10.34 -0.82
CA VAL A 16 2.81 9.97 -1.37
C VAL A 16 3.94 10.74 -0.68
N SER A 17 3.77 12.04 -0.45
CA SER A 17 4.73 12.87 0.29
C SER A 17 5.00 12.30 1.69
N ARG A 18 3.94 11.95 2.44
CA ARG A 18 4.07 11.31 3.77
C ARG A 18 4.73 9.94 3.70
N LEU A 19 4.41 9.13 2.70
CA LEU A 19 4.94 7.78 2.52
C LEU A 19 6.43 7.75 2.15
N THR A 20 6.89 8.75 1.40
CA THR A 20 8.25 8.78 0.84
C THR A 20 9.17 9.77 1.54
N GLY A 21 8.62 10.64 2.40
CA GLY A 21 9.34 11.73 3.05
C GLY A 21 9.70 12.90 2.12
N VAL A 22 9.36 12.83 0.83
CA VAL A 22 9.68 13.92 -0.10
C VAL A 22 8.63 15.04 -0.03
N PRO A 23 9.02 16.31 -0.23
CA PRO A 23 8.07 17.41 -0.26
C PRO A 23 7.01 17.27 -1.36
N PRO A 24 5.79 17.81 -1.17
CA PRO A 24 4.70 17.72 -2.15
C PRO A 24 5.04 18.28 -3.54
N HIS A 25 5.87 19.33 -3.62
CA HIS A 25 6.31 19.89 -4.90
C HIS A 25 7.18 18.91 -5.69
N TYR A 26 7.96 18.08 -5.01
CA TYR A 26 8.79 17.06 -5.65
C TYR A 26 7.93 15.94 -6.24
N VAL A 27 6.83 15.57 -5.56
CA VAL A 27 5.83 14.67 -6.11
C VAL A 27 5.17 15.26 -7.37
N SER A 28 4.86 16.57 -7.36
CA SER A 28 4.37 17.25 -8.57
C SER A 28 5.38 17.22 -9.71
N GLN A 29 6.67 17.36 -9.42
CA GLN A 29 7.75 17.23 -10.40
C GLN A 29 7.86 15.80 -10.96
N MET A 30 7.76 14.76 -10.12
CA MET A 30 7.72 13.37 -10.58
C MET A 30 6.56 13.12 -11.56
N GLN A 31 5.40 13.72 -11.27
CA GLN A 31 4.23 13.63 -12.15
C GLN A 31 4.45 14.33 -13.50
N SER A 32 5.04 15.53 -13.51
CA SER A 32 5.30 16.26 -14.77
C SER A 32 6.39 15.61 -15.61
N GLN A 33 7.39 14.99 -14.97
CA GLN A 33 8.47 14.29 -15.65
C GLN A 33 8.09 12.86 -16.07
N HIS A 34 6.89 12.39 -15.72
CA HIS A 34 6.46 11.01 -15.95
C HIS A 34 7.45 9.97 -15.42
N ARG A 35 8.17 10.29 -14.33
CA ARG A 35 9.27 9.49 -13.80
C ARG A 35 9.18 9.33 -12.29
N LEU A 36 9.39 8.10 -11.85
CA LEU A 36 9.59 7.73 -10.45
C LEU A 36 10.90 6.97 -10.34
N ALA A 37 11.62 7.17 -9.25
CA ALA A 37 12.80 6.37 -8.97
C ALA A 37 12.39 4.92 -8.63
N ASP A 38 13.21 3.96 -9.05
CA ASP A 38 12.92 2.52 -8.90
C ASP A 38 12.62 2.12 -7.45
N HIS A 39 13.33 2.69 -6.48
CA HIS A 39 13.09 2.37 -5.08
C HIS A 39 11.68 2.78 -4.62
N TYR A 40 11.13 3.90 -5.11
CA TYR A 40 9.74 4.28 -4.84
C TYR A 40 8.76 3.32 -5.51
N LEU A 41 9.04 2.89 -6.75
CA LEU A 41 8.21 1.90 -7.43
C LEU A 41 8.18 0.58 -6.68
N ARG A 42 9.34 0.06 -6.27
CA ARG A 42 9.44 -1.17 -5.45
C ARG A 42 8.65 -1.04 -4.16
N PHE A 43 8.78 0.10 -3.49
CA PHE A 43 8.04 0.40 -2.27
C PHE A 43 6.52 0.44 -2.50
N PHE A 44 6.04 1.13 -3.54
CA PHE A 44 4.61 1.18 -3.85
C PHE A 44 4.03 -0.17 -4.27
N ILE A 45 4.79 -0.97 -5.04
CA ILE A 45 4.41 -2.35 -5.39
C ILE A 45 4.24 -3.20 -4.13
N ALA A 46 5.18 -3.12 -3.20
CA ALA A 46 5.09 -3.83 -1.93
C ALA A 46 3.92 -3.33 -1.06
N LEU A 47 3.65 -2.02 -1.09
CA LEU A 47 2.57 -1.42 -0.29
C LEU A 47 1.19 -1.79 -0.82
N ARG A 48 1.00 -1.84 -2.15
CA ARG A 48 -0.28 -2.14 -2.81
C ARG A 48 -0.10 -3.20 -3.91
N PRO A 49 0.22 -4.46 -3.56
CA PRO A 49 0.44 -5.51 -4.54
C PRO A 49 -0.84 -5.88 -5.30
N GLU A 50 -2.02 -5.43 -4.84
CA GLU A 50 -3.29 -5.69 -5.48
C GLU A 50 -3.61 -4.87 -6.73
N LEU A 51 -2.81 -3.84 -7.05
CA LEU A 51 -3.00 -3.02 -8.24
C LEU A 51 -2.54 -3.72 -9.52
N GLU A 52 -3.10 -3.31 -10.65
CA GLU A 52 -2.73 -3.79 -11.98
C GLU A 52 -1.42 -3.14 -12.46
N TRP A 53 -0.31 -3.55 -11.83
CA TRP A 53 1.03 -2.95 -12.04
C TRP A 53 1.54 -3.06 -13.48
N ALA A 54 1.12 -4.07 -14.25
CA ALA A 54 1.45 -4.17 -15.67
C ALA A 54 0.95 -2.95 -16.47
N VAL A 55 -0.29 -2.51 -16.20
CA VAL A 55 -0.90 -1.34 -16.84
C VAL A 55 -0.24 -0.05 -16.34
N LEU A 56 0.05 0.03 -15.05
CA LEU A 56 0.63 1.24 -14.44
C LEU A 56 2.07 1.49 -14.89
N LEU A 57 2.89 0.43 -14.99
CA LEU A 57 4.29 0.53 -15.35
C LEU A 57 4.48 0.62 -16.87
N GLY A 58 3.66 -0.05 -17.67
CA GLY A 58 3.82 -0.12 -19.13
C GLY A 58 5.15 -0.79 -19.48
N ASP A 59 5.96 -0.15 -20.32
CA ASP A 59 7.26 -0.68 -20.78
C ASP A 59 8.23 -1.02 -19.63
N ASP A 60 8.10 -0.32 -18.49
CA ASP A 60 8.94 -0.54 -17.33
C ASP A 60 8.59 -1.82 -16.56
N TYR A 61 7.44 -2.45 -16.84
CA TYR A 61 6.92 -3.61 -16.12
C TYR A 61 7.93 -4.76 -16.06
N CYS A 62 8.61 -5.04 -17.17
CA CYS A 62 9.55 -6.15 -17.28
C CYS A 62 10.65 -6.13 -16.20
N ARG A 63 11.07 -4.93 -15.77
CA ARG A 63 12.10 -4.75 -14.74
C ARG A 63 11.63 -5.14 -13.33
N PHE A 64 10.32 -5.13 -13.10
CA PHE A 64 9.72 -5.38 -11.79
C PHE A 64 9.01 -6.74 -11.70
N ILE A 65 9.01 -7.54 -12.77
CA ILE A 65 8.42 -8.90 -12.80
C ILE A 65 8.89 -9.76 -11.61
N PRO A 66 10.20 -9.85 -11.28
CA PRO A 66 10.65 -10.67 -10.16
C PRO A 66 10.04 -10.25 -8.82
N LEU A 67 9.88 -8.94 -8.62
CA LEU A 67 9.25 -8.38 -7.42
C LEU A 67 7.75 -8.65 -7.41
N ILE A 68 7.05 -8.34 -8.50
CA ILE A 68 5.59 -8.47 -8.59
C ILE A 68 5.15 -9.94 -8.41
N ASN A 69 5.95 -10.88 -8.90
CA ASN A 69 5.70 -12.32 -8.78
C ASN A 69 6.30 -12.93 -7.50
N ASP A 70 6.85 -12.12 -6.60
CA ASP A 70 7.33 -12.61 -5.32
C ASP A 70 6.19 -13.32 -4.56
N LYS A 71 6.52 -14.48 -3.97
CA LYS A 71 5.53 -15.34 -3.30
C LYS A 71 4.85 -14.62 -2.14
N ALA A 72 5.58 -13.79 -1.39
CA ALA A 72 5.01 -13.03 -0.28
C ALA A 72 4.05 -11.95 -0.77
N LEU A 73 4.41 -11.22 -1.83
CA LEU A 73 3.54 -10.21 -2.43
C LEU A 73 2.30 -10.82 -3.09
N THR A 74 2.44 -12.00 -3.73
CA THR A 74 1.31 -12.74 -4.29
C THR A 74 0.35 -13.20 -3.20
N ARG A 75 0.86 -13.70 -2.07
CA ARG A 75 0.04 -14.05 -0.90
C ARG A 75 -0.68 -12.84 -0.33
N LEU A 76 0.01 -11.70 -0.18
CA LEU A 76 -0.59 -10.45 0.29
C LEU A 76 -1.67 -9.94 -0.67
N ARG A 77 -1.41 -9.97 -1.97
CA ARG A 77 -2.38 -9.62 -3.02
C ARG A 77 -3.64 -10.45 -2.90
N ASN A 78 -3.50 -11.78 -2.84
CA ASN A 78 -4.63 -12.69 -2.72
C ASN A 78 -5.37 -12.48 -1.39
N GLY A 79 -4.64 -12.24 -0.31
CA GLY A 79 -5.20 -11.91 1.00
C GLY A 79 -6.00 -10.61 1.03
N ARG A 80 -5.62 -9.59 0.23
CA ARG A 80 -6.37 -8.33 0.11
C ARG A 80 -7.52 -8.39 -0.91
N LYS A 81 -7.34 -9.11 -2.03
CA LYS A 81 -8.42 -9.34 -3.00
C LYS A 81 -9.53 -10.20 -2.38
N ASN A 82 -9.17 -11.22 -1.59
CA ASN A 82 -10.13 -12.09 -0.90
C ASN A 82 -10.55 -11.52 0.46
N GLY A 83 -9.71 -10.67 1.04
CA GLY A 83 -9.95 -9.95 2.29
C GLY A 83 -10.53 -8.57 2.04
N ARG A 84 -11.85 -8.50 1.81
CA ARG A 84 -12.65 -7.80 2.82
C ARG A 84 -12.32 -8.49 4.14
N ILE A 85 -11.22 -8.09 4.78
CA ILE A 85 -10.87 -8.55 6.11
C ILE A 85 -12.08 -8.13 6.93
N LYS A 86 -12.98 -9.08 7.23
CA LYS A 86 -14.02 -8.89 8.22
C LYS A 86 -13.27 -8.36 9.42
N HIS A 87 -13.47 -7.10 9.76
CA HIS A 87 -13.08 -6.58 11.06
C HIS A 87 -13.65 -7.58 12.06
N LYS A 88 -12.80 -8.48 12.58
CA LYS A 88 -13.17 -9.27 13.75
C LYS A 88 -13.38 -8.19 14.80
N LYS A 89 -14.66 -7.97 15.14
CA LYS A 89 -15.09 -7.07 16.21
C LYS A 89 -14.10 -7.21 17.36
N SER A 90 -13.52 -6.09 17.76
CA SER A 90 -12.74 -5.96 18.98
C SER A 90 -13.48 -6.69 20.11
N PRO A 91 -12.82 -7.51 20.93
CA PRO A 91 -13.47 -8.13 22.07
C PRO A 91 -13.99 -7.01 22.98
N LYS A 92 -15.26 -7.11 23.40
CA LYS A 92 -15.88 -6.17 24.35
C LYS A 92 -15.07 -6.17 25.66
N PRO A 93 -14.99 -5.05 26.39
CA PRO A 93 -14.42 -5.04 27.73
C PRO A 93 -15.19 -6.04 28.60
N ILE A 94 -14.46 -6.86 29.36
CA ILE A 94 -15.05 -7.74 30.36
C ILE A 94 -15.35 -6.88 31.58
N ASP A 95 -16.62 -6.50 31.74
CA ASP A 95 -17.12 -5.99 33.01
C ASP A 95 -17.19 -7.16 34.01
N ASN A 96 -16.28 -7.21 34.99
CA ASN A 96 -16.50 -7.70 36.36
C ASN A 96 -15.19 -8.02 37.07
N VAL A 97 -14.74 -7.11 37.96
CA VAL A 97 -14.03 -7.50 39.17
C VAL A 97 -14.52 -6.60 40.31
N ASN A 98 -15.54 -7.07 41.02
CA ASN A 98 -15.58 -7.04 42.49
C ASN A 98 -16.89 -7.67 42.97
N ARG A 99 -16.82 -8.99 43.18
CA ARG A 99 -17.74 -9.70 44.06
C ARG A 99 -16.90 -10.54 45.02
N LEU A 100 -17.04 -10.21 46.30
CA LEU A 100 -16.78 -11.05 47.47
C LEU A 100 -15.30 -11.34 47.80
N ALA A 101 -14.76 -10.55 48.73
CA ALA A 101 -14.10 -11.12 49.89
C ALA A 101 -14.88 -10.65 51.12
N SER A 102 -15.75 -11.54 51.61
CA SER A 102 -16.28 -11.49 52.96
C SER A 102 -15.20 -12.04 53.89
N GLU A 103 -14.86 -11.32 54.95
CA GLU A 103 -14.50 -11.81 56.29
C GLU A 103 -14.84 -10.71 57.30
#